data_AF-A0A7X6MK33-F1
#
_entry.id   AF-A0A7X6MK33-F1
#
_cell.length_a   1.000
_cell.length_b   1.000
_cell.length_c   1.000
_cell.angle_alpha   90.00
_cell.angle_beta   90.00
_cell.angle_gamma   90.00
#
_symmetry.space_group_name_H-M   'P 1'
#
loop_
_entity.id
_entity.type
_entity.pdbx_description
1 polymer ?
#
loop_
_entity_poly.entity_id
_entity_poly.type
_entity_poly.pdbx_seq_one_letter_code
_entity_poly.pdbx_strand_id
1 'polypeptide(L)'
;VGLFLEAGEAPRPGEEFTLRTTVTDGPVEGALLAQHVPGELEIIEVGEEGVVRDGIVNWQVAVPAGEEAVYTVRVRAPEATGERLASTACLLLERDADPAACASDSVLVAERTVMSRVSEYTDPASLLRAAGVALAAGLAWMLWRRRRALSHR
;
A
#
# COMPACT_ATOMS: atom_id res chain seq x y z
N VAL A 1 9.06 0.69 -28.44
CA VAL A 1 9.01 1.04 -27.02
C VAL A 1 7.62 0.75 -26.47
N GLY A 2 7.56 -0.08 -25.44
CA GLY A 2 6.35 -0.35 -24.68
C GLY A 2 6.35 0.43 -23.36
N LEU A 3 5.15 0.69 -22.83
CA LEU A 3 4.98 1.30 -21.52
C LEU A 3 3.85 0.59 -20.78
N PHE A 4 4.13 0.18 -19.54
CA PHE A 4 3.17 -0.45 -18.65
C PHE A 4 3.16 0.27 -17.32
N LEU A 5 1.98 0.43 -16.74
CA LEU A 5 1.79 0.99 -15.41
C LEU A 5 0.93 0.01 -14.63
N GLU A 6 1.35 -0.32 -13.42
CA GLU A 6 0.69 -1.25 -12.51
C GLU A 6 0.49 -0.57 -11.17
N ALA A 7 -0.76 -0.46 -10.71
CA ALA A 7 -1.08 0.11 -9.41
C ALA A 7 -1.08 -0.94 -8.27
N GLY A 8 -0.97 -2.22 -8.60
CA GLY A 8 -0.92 -3.32 -7.63
C GLY A 8 -2.29 -3.70 -7.05
N GLU A 9 -2.28 -4.34 -5.88
CA GLU A 9 -3.49 -4.74 -5.19
C GLU A 9 -4.20 -3.54 -4.53
N ALA A 10 -5.52 -3.64 -4.36
CA ALA A 10 -6.33 -2.62 -3.71
C ALA A 10 -5.88 -2.37 -2.26
N PRO A 11 -5.31 -1.19 -1.94
CA PRO A 11 -4.82 -0.87 -0.61
C PRO A 11 -5.99 -0.55 0.32
N ARG A 12 -5.77 -0.76 1.62
CA ARG A 12 -6.67 -0.27 2.66
C ARG A 12 -6.49 1.23 2.89
N PRO A 13 -7.43 1.89 3.56
CA PRO A 13 -7.28 3.28 3.98
C PRO A 13 -6.04 3.49 4.83
N GLY A 14 -5.18 4.43 4.41
CA GLY A 14 -3.90 4.75 5.05
C GLY A 14 -2.76 3.76 4.76
N GLU A 15 -3.00 2.71 3.97
CA GLU A 15 -1.97 1.74 3.60
C GLU A 15 -1.04 2.32 2.52
N GLU A 16 0.25 1.99 2.62
CA GLU A 16 1.23 2.32 1.60
C GLU A 16 1.31 1.23 0.54
N PHE A 17 1.39 1.63 -0.72
CA PHE A 17 1.56 0.74 -1.86
C PHE A 17 2.43 1.39 -2.93
N THR A 18 2.81 0.62 -3.95
CA THR A 18 3.74 1.07 -4.98
C THR A 18 3.08 1.06 -6.34
N LEU A 19 3.11 2.21 -7.02
CA LEU A 19 2.85 2.31 -8.45
C LEU A 19 4.14 1.94 -9.18
N ARG A 20 4.07 0.95 -10.07
CA ARG A 20 5.23 0.44 -10.84
C ARG A 20 5.03 0.74 -12.33
N THR A 21 5.95 1.50 -12.90
CA THR A 21 5.97 1.81 -14.34
C THR A 21 7.13 1.09 -14.99
N THR A 22 6.89 0.35 -16.07
CA THR A 22 7.92 -0.40 -16.81
C THR A 22 7.99 0.08 -18.25
N VAL A 23 9.19 0.46 -18.68
CA VAL A 23 9.51 0.79 -20.08
C VAL A 23 10.19 -0.41 -20.71
N THR A 24 9.64 -0.93 -21.80
CA THR A 24 10.16 -2.13 -22.49
C THR A 24 10.54 -1.82 -23.93
N ASP A 25 11.19 -2.78 -24.58
CA ASP A 25 11.52 -2.73 -26.01
C ASP A 25 12.35 -1.49 -26.37
N GLY A 26 13.43 -1.28 -25.61
CA GLY A 26 14.48 -0.34 -25.99
C GLY A 26 15.07 -0.69 -27.37
N PRO A 27 15.87 0.21 -27.98
CA PRO A 27 16.58 1.28 -27.31
C PRO A 27 15.75 2.57 -27.12
N VAL A 28 15.96 3.22 -25.98
CA VAL A 28 15.46 4.57 -25.64
C VAL A 28 16.62 5.33 -25.02
N GLU A 29 16.89 6.56 -25.46
CA GLU A 29 17.95 7.40 -24.89
C GLU A 29 17.44 8.82 -24.68
N GLY A 30 17.62 9.35 -23.46
CA GLY A 30 17.30 10.75 -23.14
C GLY A 30 15.80 11.08 -23.15
N ALA A 31 14.93 10.07 -23.09
CA ALA A 31 13.49 10.28 -23.04
C ALA A 31 13.04 10.80 -21.67
N LEU A 32 11.87 11.42 -21.63
CA LEU A 32 11.20 11.87 -20.41
C LEU A 32 10.02 10.95 -20.11
N LEU A 33 10.01 10.33 -18.94
CA LEU A 33 8.84 9.65 -18.40
C LEU A 33 8.14 10.60 -17.42
N ALA A 34 6.89 10.92 -17.70
CA ALA A 34 6.04 11.73 -16.83
C ALA A 34 4.88 10.88 -16.32
N GLN A 35 4.74 10.75 -15.02
CA GLN A 35 3.64 10.02 -14.38
C GLN A 35 2.82 10.96 -13.49
N HIS A 36 1.54 11.09 -13.79
CA HIS A 36 0.58 11.76 -12.92
C HIS A 36 0.16 10.83 -11.78
N VAL A 37 0.32 11.31 -10.55
CA VAL A 37 -0.20 10.68 -9.33
C VAL A 37 -1.46 11.44 -8.89
N PRO A 38 -2.61 10.76 -8.73
CA PRO A 38 -3.83 11.34 -8.17
C PRO A 38 -3.56 12.16 -6.90
N GLY A 39 -4.19 13.33 -6.79
CA GLY A 39 -3.96 14.25 -5.66
C GLY A 39 -4.43 13.71 -4.31
N GLU A 40 -5.30 12.69 -4.32
CA GLU A 40 -5.77 11.98 -3.14
C GLU A 40 -4.71 11.01 -2.58
N LEU A 41 -3.71 10.62 -3.38
CA LEU A 41 -2.60 9.78 -2.96
C LEU A 41 -1.45 10.65 -2.43
N GLU A 42 -0.94 10.31 -1.24
CA GLU A 42 0.23 10.98 -0.68
C GLU A 42 1.49 10.32 -1.20
N ILE A 43 2.37 11.05 -1.88
CA ILE A 43 3.67 10.53 -2.34
C ILE A 43 4.62 10.43 -1.14
N ILE A 44 5.07 9.20 -0.85
CA ILE A 44 5.99 8.90 0.26
C ILE A 44 7.43 8.84 -0.22
N GLU A 45 7.65 8.18 -1.37
CA GLU A 45 8.99 8.00 -1.95
C GLU A 45 8.89 7.88 -3.47
N VAL A 46 9.91 8.38 -4.15
CA VAL A 46 10.11 8.25 -5.59
C VAL A 46 11.43 7.55 -5.82
N GLY A 47 11.39 6.44 -6.57
CA GLY A 47 12.58 5.70 -6.95
C GLY A 47 13.33 6.34 -8.12
N GLU A 48 14.50 5.79 -8.43
CA GLU A 48 15.24 6.05 -9.67
C GLU A 48 15.54 7.55 -9.94
N GLU A 49 15.76 8.33 -8.88
CA GLU A 49 16.06 9.78 -8.92
C GLU A 49 14.95 10.63 -9.58
N GLY A 50 13.71 10.15 -9.56
CA GLY A 50 12.58 10.91 -10.08
C GLY A 50 12.31 12.21 -9.33
N VAL A 51 11.81 13.22 -10.05
CA VAL A 51 11.52 14.55 -9.51
C VAL A 51 10.03 14.82 -9.55
N VAL A 52 9.45 15.18 -8.40
CA VAL A 52 8.04 15.55 -8.27
C VAL A 52 7.83 17.04 -8.55
N ARG A 53 6.87 17.36 -9.42
CA ARG A 53 6.37 18.72 -9.67
C ARG A 53 4.87 18.66 -9.91
N ASP A 54 4.10 19.38 -9.09
CA ASP A 54 2.64 19.52 -9.26
C ASP A 54 1.89 18.17 -9.42
N GLY A 55 2.24 17.17 -8.60
CA GLY A 55 1.63 15.83 -8.66
C GLY A 55 2.12 14.94 -9.82
N ILE A 56 3.07 15.43 -10.62
CA ILE A 56 3.70 14.70 -11.72
C ILE A 56 5.12 14.31 -11.32
N VAL A 57 5.41 13.02 -11.38
CA VAL A 57 6.75 12.47 -11.18
C VAL A 57 7.44 12.35 -12.53
N ASN A 58 8.66 12.87 -12.63
CA ASN A 58 9.41 12.95 -13.87
C ASN A 58 10.75 12.20 -13.75
N TRP A 59 11.06 11.34 -14.72
CA TRP A 59 12.34 10.64 -14.83
C TRP A 59 12.98 10.85 -16.19
N GLN A 60 14.31 10.90 -16.21
CA GLN A 60 15.07 10.69 -17.43
C GLN A 60 15.22 9.19 -17.68
N VAL A 61 14.91 8.77 -18.91
CA VAL A 61 14.86 7.36 -19.29
C VAL A 61 15.94 7.05 -20.31
N ALA A 62 16.72 6.02 -19.99
CA ALA A 62 17.61 5.36 -20.92
C ALA A 62 17.44 3.84 -20.76
N VAL A 63 17.06 3.16 -21.84
CA VAL A 63 16.84 1.71 -21.86
C VAL A 63 17.63 1.14 -23.04
N PRO A 64 18.59 0.24 -22.81
CA PRO A 64 19.33 -0.41 -23.90
C PRO A 64 18.43 -1.26 -24.81
N ALA A 65 18.95 -1.61 -25.99
CA ALA A 65 18.22 -2.44 -26.95
C ALA A 65 17.87 -3.82 -26.37
N GLY A 66 16.57 -4.14 -26.37
CA GLY A 66 16.06 -5.42 -25.84
C GLY A 66 16.01 -5.53 -24.31
N GLU A 67 16.29 -4.45 -23.58
CA GLU A 67 16.17 -4.38 -22.12
C GLU A 67 14.89 -3.65 -21.69
N GLU A 68 14.66 -3.64 -20.38
CA GLU A 68 13.59 -2.90 -19.72
C GLU A 68 14.11 -2.08 -18.53
N ALA A 69 13.40 -1.03 -18.19
CA ALA A 69 13.64 -0.24 -16.98
C ALA A 69 12.35 -0.09 -16.17
N VAL A 70 12.49 -0.08 -14.85
CA VAL A 70 11.39 0.00 -13.90
C VAL A 70 11.53 1.27 -13.08
N TYR A 71 10.42 1.99 -12.93
CA TYR A 71 10.31 3.23 -12.18
C TYR A 71 9.21 3.09 -11.15
N THR A 72 9.46 3.56 -9.92
CA THR A 72 8.52 3.35 -8.81
C THR A 72 8.12 4.63 -8.10
N VAL A 73 6.85 4.68 -7.69
CA VAL A 73 6.32 5.71 -6.79
C VAL A 73 5.63 4.99 -5.63
N ARG A 74 6.18 5.12 -4.43
CA ARG A 74 5.53 4.64 -3.21
C ARG A 74 4.61 5.72 -2.71
N VAL A 75 3.35 5.36 -2.51
CA VAL A 75 2.28 6.29 -2.16
C VAL A 75 1.48 5.72 -1.00
N ARG A 76 0.78 6.58 -0.27
CA ARG A 76 -0.18 6.20 0.76
C ARG A 76 -1.60 6.48 0.29
N ALA A 77 -2.47 5.48 0.46
CA ALA A 77 -3.88 5.59 0.13
C ALA A 77 -4.60 6.57 1.08
N PRO A 78 -5.62 7.32 0.59
CA PRO A 78 -6.42 8.18 1.44
C PRO A 78 -7.20 7.39 2.50
N GLU A 79 -7.66 8.07 3.54
CA GLU A 79 -8.56 7.43 4.53
C GLU A 79 -9.97 7.16 3.96
N ALA A 80 -10.36 7.86 2.89
CA ALA A 80 -11.63 7.66 2.19
C ALA A 80 -11.60 6.40 1.32
N THR A 81 -12.69 5.62 1.36
CA THR A 81 -12.83 4.37 0.60
C THR A 81 -13.74 4.54 -0.62
N GLY A 82 -13.65 3.60 -1.56
CA GLY A 82 -14.61 3.48 -2.67
C GLY A 82 -14.39 4.44 -3.83
N GLU A 83 -13.39 5.31 -3.75
CA GLU A 83 -12.92 6.11 -4.87
C GLU A 83 -11.96 5.32 -5.76
N ARG A 84 -12.07 5.52 -7.07
CA ARG A 84 -11.16 4.93 -8.06
C ARG A 84 -10.14 5.97 -8.49
N LEU A 85 -8.90 5.72 -8.09
CA LEU A 85 -7.78 6.63 -8.31
C LEU A 85 -7.00 6.14 -9.52
N ALA A 86 -6.93 6.95 -10.58
CA ALA A 86 -6.29 6.57 -11.83
C ALA A 86 -4.95 7.30 -12.01
N SER A 87 -3.87 6.54 -12.12
CA SER A 87 -2.55 7.05 -12.45
C SER A 87 -2.30 6.85 -13.95
N THR A 88 -1.61 7.81 -14.55
CA THR A 88 -1.24 7.76 -15.98
C THR A 88 0.23 8.10 -16.13
N ALA A 89 0.97 7.27 -16.86
CA ALA A 89 2.35 7.49 -17.22
C ALA A 89 2.46 7.66 -18.74
N CYS A 90 3.25 8.63 -19.19
CA CYS A 90 3.53 8.87 -20.60
C CYS A 90 5.03 9.01 -20.82
N LEU A 91 5.52 8.35 -21.87
CA LEU A 91 6.90 8.41 -22.31
C LEU A 91 7.01 9.35 -23.52
N LEU A 92 7.81 10.39 -23.37
CA LEU A 92 8.11 11.36 -24.42
C LEU A 92 9.54 11.15 -24.89
N LEU A 93 9.70 10.79 -26.17
CA LEU A 93 11.04 10.68 -26.78
C LEU A 93 11.63 12.05 -27.10
N GLU A 94 10.76 13.03 -27.37
CA GLU A 94 11.11 14.42 -27.64
C GLU A 94 10.18 15.32 -26.82
N ARG A 95 10.72 16.43 -26.28
CA ARG A 95 10.01 17.28 -25.31
C ARG A 95 8.74 17.94 -25.86
N ASP A 96 8.72 18.28 -27.15
CA ASP A 96 7.65 19.06 -27.79
C ASP A 96 6.84 18.24 -28.80
N ALA A 97 6.95 16.91 -28.73
CA ALA A 97 6.21 15.98 -29.59
C ALA A 97 5.09 15.28 -28.82
N ASP A 98 4.19 14.62 -29.56
CA ASP A 98 3.21 13.72 -28.96
C ASP A 98 3.91 12.58 -28.21
N PRO A 99 3.35 12.11 -27.08
CA PRO A 99 3.94 10.99 -26.34
C PRO A 99 4.06 9.75 -27.22
N ALA A 100 5.22 9.10 -27.17
CA ALA A 100 5.46 7.87 -27.93
C ALA A 100 4.65 6.69 -27.37
N ALA A 101 4.40 6.68 -26.06
CA ALA A 101 3.56 5.70 -25.40
C ALA A 101 2.94 6.30 -24.14
N CYS A 102 1.72 5.89 -23.82
CA CYS A 102 1.08 6.18 -22.54
C CYS A 102 0.45 4.89 -21.97
N ALA A 103 0.48 4.75 -20.66
CA ALA A 103 -0.14 3.67 -19.91
C ALA A 103 -0.93 4.26 -18.75
N SER A 104 -2.05 3.64 -18.40
CA SER A 104 -2.86 4.05 -17.26
C SER A 104 -3.33 2.82 -16.52
N ASP A 105 -3.37 2.94 -15.21
CA ASP A 105 -3.97 1.94 -14.35
C ASP A 105 -4.69 2.63 -13.20
N SER A 106 -5.64 1.93 -12.59
CA SER A 106 -6.48 2.49 -11.54
C SER A 106 -6.56 1.56 -10.36
N VAL A 107 -6.56 2.15 -9.18
CA VAL A 107 -6.67 1.45 -7.92
C VAL A 107 -7.94 1.86 -7.19
N LEU A 108 -8.59 0.90 -6.56
CA LEU A 108 -9.75 1.10 -5.68
C LEU A 108 -9.28 0.97 -4.24
N VAL A 109 -9.55 1.97 -3.40
CA VAL A 109 -9.26 1.85 -1.97
C VAL A 109 -10.29 0.92 -1.34
N ALA A 110 -9.80 -0.21 -0.82
CA ALA A 110 -10.63 -1.28 -0.26
C ALA A 110 -11.43 -0.80 0.95
N GLU A 111 -12.67 -1.26 1.09
CA GLU A 111 -13.47 -0.94 2.28
C GLU A 111 -12.90 -1.63 3.54
N ARG A 112 -12.90 -0.92 4.68
CA ARG A 112 -12.60 -1.54 5.99
C ARG A 112 -13.73 -2.52 6.36
N THR A 113 -13.53 -3.81 6.12
CA THR A 113 -14.50 -4.83 6.53
C THR A 113 -14.61 -4.91 8.07
N VAL A 114 -15.80 -5.19 8.59
CA VAL A 114 -16.08 -5.22 10.04
C VAL A 114 -15.18 -6.23 10.79
N MET A 115 -14.74 -7.30 10.11
CA MET A 115 -13.85 -8.31 10.69
C MET A 115 -12.45 -7.76 11.02
N SER A 116 -11.94 -6.78 10.27
CA SER A 116 -10.63 -6.17 10.56
C SER A 116 -10.65 -5.37 11.85
N ARG A 117 -11.76 -4.68 12.15
CA ARG A 117 -11.95 -3.94 13.41
C ARG A 117 -11.95 -4.87 14.62
N VAL A 118 -12.55 -6.05 14.53
CA VAL A 118 -12.61 -6.99 15.67
C VAL A 118 -11.22 -7.57 15.96
N SER A 119 -10.41 -7.87 14.94
CA SER A 119 -9.05 -8.40 15.10
C SER A 119 -8.15 -7.49 15.96
N GLU A 120 -8.31 -6.17 15.86
CA GLU A 120 -7.55 -5.20 16.66
C GLU A 120 -7.90 -5.28 18.15
N TYR A 121 -9.14 -5.68 18.48
CA TYR A 121 -9.60 -5.90 19.86
C TYR A 121 -9.38 -7.34 20.37
N THR A 122 -9.20 -8.31 19.48
CA THR A 122 -8.96 -9.72 19.82
C THR A 122 -7.57 -10.17 19.39
N ASP A 123 -6.54 -9.48 19.86
CA ASP A 123 -5.18 -10.03 19.81
C ASP A 123 -5.16 -11.36 20.62
N PRO A 124 -4.71 -12.49 20.04
CA PRO A 124 -4.59 -13.76 20.76
C PRO A 124 -3.78 -13.64 22.07
N ALA A 125 -2.82 -12.73 22.17
CA ALA A 125 -2.10 -12.46 23.42
C ALA A 125 -3.01 -11.91 24.53
N SER A 126 -3.96 -11.04 24.17
CA SER A 126 -4.93 -10.44 25.08
C SER A 126 -5.98 -11.46 25.53
N LEU A 127 -6.41 -12.34 24.63
CA LEU A 127 -7.34 -13.43 24.95
C LEU A 127 -6.72 -14.45 25.89
N LEU A 128 -5.44 -14.82 25.68
CA LEU A 128 -4.72 -15.73 26.58
C LEU A 128 -4.57 -15.16 27.99
N ARG A 129 -4.29 -13.86 28.11
CA ARG A 129 -4.23 -13.17 29.42
C ARG A 129 -5.59 -13.14 30.12
N ALA A 130 -6.66 -12.82 29.39
CA ALA A 130 -8.01 -12.78 29.94
C ALA A 130 -8.47 -14.17 30.45
N ALA A 131 -8.21 -15.23 29.67
CA ALA A 131 -8.51 -16.60 30.07
C ALA A 131 -7.72 -17.03 31.32
N GLY A 132 -6.43 -16.65 31.41
CA GLY A 132 -5.59 -16.91 32.57
C GLY A 132 -6.11 -16.25 33.85
N VAL A 133 -6.57 -15.00 33.78
CA VAL A 133 -7.14 -14.26 34.92
C VAL A 133 -8.43 -14.92 35.42
N ALA A 134 -9.32 -15.33 34.51
CA ALA A 134 -10.57 -15.99 34.87
C ALA A 134 -10.34 -17.34 35.58
N LEU A 135 -9.39 -18.15 35.09
CA LEU A 135 -9.03 -19.42 35.71
C LEU A 135 -8.42 -19.24 37.11
N ALA A 136 -7.52 -18.26 37.27
CA ALA A 136 -6.91 -17.96 38.56
C ALA A 136 -7.95 -17.49 39.59
N ALA A 137 -8.88 -16.62 39.18
CA ALA A 137 -9.97 -16.16 40.03
C ALA A 137 -10.91 -17.31 40.43
N GLY A 138 -11.27 -18.19 39.48
CA GLY A 138 -12.08 -19.38 39.75
C GLY A 138 -11.42 -20.35 40.74
N LEU A 139 -10.13 -20.62 40.57
CA LEU A 139 -9.36 -21.45 41.50
C LEU A 139 -9.25 -20.82 42.89
N ALA A 140 -8.96 -19.52 42.97
CA ALA A 140 -8.92 -18.79 44.23
C ALA A 140 -10.26 -18.85 44.97
N TRP A 141 -11.36 -18.65 44.26
CA TRP A 141 -12.71 -18.75 44.82
C TRP A 141 -13.03 -20.16 45.33
N MET A 142 -12.65 -21.20 44.58
CA MET A 142 -12.87 -22.60 44.99
C MET A 142 -12.04 -22.97 46.23
N LEU A 143 -10.78 -22.55 46.29
CA LEU A 143 -9.90 -22.78 47.43
C LEU A 143 -10.40 -22.05 48.68
N TRP A 144 -10.86 -20.82 48.53
CA TRP A 144 -11.46 -20.04 49.62
C TRP A 144 -12.75 -20.69 50.15
N ARG A 145 -13.62 -21.13 49.24
CA ARG A 145 -14.87 -21.84 49.59
C ARG A 145 -14.58 -23.15 50.34
N ARG A 146 -13.57 -23.91 49.92
CA ARG A 146 -13.14 -25.15 50.61
C ARG A 146 -12.58 -24.88 52.01
N ARG A 147 -11.76 -23.84 52.18
CA ARG A 147 -11.20 -23.47 53.51
C ARG A 147 -12.29 -23.06 54.50
N ARG A 148 -13.30 -22.31 54.05
CA ARG A 148 -14.45 -21.94 54.90
C ARG A 148 -15.26 -23.16 55.36
N ALA A 149 -15.42 -24.17 54.51
CA ALA A 149 -16.15 -25.39 54.88
C ALA A 149 -15.43 -26.26 55.92
N LEU A 150 -14.09 -26.16 56.02
CA LEU A 150 -13.29 -26.92 56.98
C LEU A 150 -13.15 -26.22 58.35
N SER A 151 -13.36 -24.90 58.41
CA SER A 151 -13.22 -24.12 59.65
C SER A 151 -14.48 -24.12 60.54
N HIS A 152 -15.54 -24.83 60.14
CA HIS A 152 -16.83 -24.93 60.85
C HIS A 152 -17.13 -26.36 61.36
N ARG A 153 -16.12 -27.24 61.42
CA ARG A 153 -16.22 -28.55 62.11
C ARG A 153 -15.37 -28.55 63.36
#